data_AF-A0A411PAA8-F1
#
_entry.id   AF-A0A411PAA8-F1
#
_cell.length_a   1.000
_cell.length_b   1.000
_cell.length_c   1.000
_cell.angle_alpha   90.00
_cell.angle_beta   90.00
_cell.angle_gamma   90.00
#
_symmetry.space_group_name_H-M   'P 1'
#
loop_
_entity.id
_entity.type
_entity.pdbx_description
1 polymer ?
#
loop_
_entity_poly.entity_id
_entity_poly.type
_entity_poly.pdbx_seq_one_letter_code
_entity_poly.pdbx_strand_id
1 'polypeptide(L)' 'MNDSEFHRLADNLWMTIEERLDDWDGESDIDCEINGGILTLSFENGSKITIDRQEPLHQVWLAAKQGGYHFDLKGDE' A
#
# COMPACT_ATOMS: atom_id res chain seq x y z
N MET A 1 3.24 11.88 -15.06
CA MET A 1 1.94 11.62 -14.46
C MET A 1 1.37 12.95 -14.02
N ASN A 2 0.09 13.21 -14.26
CA ASN A 2 -0.60 14.34 -13.62
C ASN A 2 -1.26 13.88 -12.31
N ASP A 3 -1.70 14.82 -11.47
CA ASP A 3 -2.27 14.51 -10.16
C ASP A 3 -3.47 13.56 -10.25
N SER A 4 -4.37 13.77 -11.23
CA SER A 4 -5.55 12.93 -11.41
C SER A 4 -5.21 11.49 -11.81
N GLU A 5 -4.20 11.32 -12.67
CA GLU A 5 -3.68 9.99 -13.02
C GLU A 5 -3.08 9.29 -11.80
N PHE A 6 -2.32 10.02 -10.98
CA PHE A 6 -1.73 9.51 -9.74
C PHE A 6 -2.81 9.04 -8.78
N HIS A 7 -3.81 9.88 -8.49
CA HIS A 7 -4.90 9.50 -7.59
C HIS A 7 -5.64 8.27 -8.08
N ARG A 8 -5.97 8.18 -9.37
CA ARG A 8 -6.65 7.01 -9.96
C ARG A 8 -5.83 5.72 -9.80
N LEU A 9 -4.53 5.78 -10.09
CA LEU A 9 -3.65 4.61 -10.00
C LEU A 9 -3.43 4.20 -8.54
N ALA A 10 -3.23 5.16 -7.64
CA ALA A 10 -3.10 4.90 -6.22
C ALA A 10 -4.41 4.33 -5.64
N ASP A 11 -5.58 4.82 -6.04
CA ASP A 11 -6.87 4.26 -5.61
C ASP A 11 -7.03 2.80 -6.06
N ASN A 12 -6.68 2.49 -7.31
CA ASN A 12 -6.69 1.11 -7.81
C ASN A 12 -5.73 0.21 -7.04
N LEU A 13 -4.52 0.69 -6.71
CA LEU A 13 -3.56 -0.07 -5.93
C LEU A 13 -4.10 -0.35 -4.52
N TRP A 14 -4.72 0.63 -3.87
CA TRP A 14 -5.32 0.45 -2.54
C TRP A 14 -6.42 -0.60 -2.57
N MET A 15 -7.37 -0.48 -3.51
CA MET A 15 -8.45 -1.45 -3.68
C MET A 15 -7.90 -2.86 -3.95
N THR A 16 -6.86 -2.98 -4.78
CA THR A 16 -6.23 -4.29 -5.05
C THR A 16 -5.63 -4.88 -3.78
N ILE A 17 -4.99 -4.07 -2.93
CA ILE A 17 -4.40 -4.56 -1.68
C ILE A 17 -5.51 -5.02 -0.71
N GLU A 18 -6.57 -4.24 -0.56
CA GLU A 18 -7.72 -4.57 0.27
C GLU A 18 -8.38 -5.88 -0.18
N GLU A 19 -8.75 -5.99 -1.46
CA GLU A 19 -9.38 -7.19 -2.03
C GLU A 19 -8.52 -8.44 -1.81
N ARG A 20 -7.19 -8.33 -1.97
CA ARG A 20 -6.27 -9.47 -1.79
C ARG A 20 -6.15 -9.91 -0.33
N LEU A 21 -6.32 -8.98 0.61
CA LEU A 21 -6.29 -9.28 2.04
C LEU A 21 -7.64 -9.79 2.53
N ASP A 22 -8.75 -9.30 1.98
CA ASP A 22 -10.10 -9.82 2.25
C ASP A 22 -10.26 -11.26 1.72
N ASP A 23 -9.68 -11.55 0.55
CA ASP A 23 -9.67 -12.90 -0.05
C ASP A 23 -8.63 -13.84 0.57
N TRP A 24 -7.85 -13.39 1.58
CA TRP A 24 -6.83 -14.22 2.21
C TRP A 24 -7.47 -15.35 3.03
N ASP A 25 -7.17 -16.59 2.64
CA ASP A 25 -7.67 -17.82 3.30
C ASP A 25 -6.57 -18.62 4.02
N GLY A 26 -5.38 -18.02 4.19
CA GLY A 26 -4.25 -18.65 4.85
C GLY A 26 -4.40 -18.74 6.37
N GLU A 27 -3.48 -19.47 7.02
CA GLU A 27 -3.53 -19.69 8.47
C GLU A 27 -3.07 -18.47 9.30
N SER A 28 -2.33 -17.54 8.70
CA SER A 28 -1.81 -16.36 9.40
C SER A 28 -2.84 -15.24 9.45
N ASP A 29 -3.02 -14.65 10.62
CA ASP A 29 -3.84 -13.46 10.81
C ASP A 29 -3.07 -12.21 10.34
N ILE A 30 -3.70 -11.42 9.46
CA ILE A 30 -3.14 -10.19 8.90
C ILE A 30 -4.21 -9.11 9.04
N ASP A 31 -4.00 -8.18 9.97
CA ASP A 31 -4.89 -7.04 10.15
C ASP A 31 -4.54 -5.95 9.13
N CYS A 32 -5.54 -5.49 8.38
CA CYS A 32 -5.45 -4.35 7.48
C CYS A 32 -6.23 -3.15 8.04
N GLU A 33 -5.57 -2.01 8.18
CA GLU A 33 -6.22 -0.76 8.60
C GLU A 33 -5.84 0.40 7.70
N ILE A 34 -6.80 1.26 7.35
CA ILE A 34 -6.54 2.52 6.65
C ILE A 34 -6.87 3.69 7.56
N ASN A 35 -5.85 4.50 7.88
CA ASN A 35 -5.96 5.67 8.73
C ASN A 35 -5.33 6.88 8.05
N GLY A 36 -6.15 7.89 7.71
CA GLY A 36 -5.66 9.13 7.12
C GLY A 36 -4.89 8.95 5.80
N GLY A 37 -5.26 7.95 4.99
CA GLY A 37 -4.59 7.63 3.72
C GLY A 37 -3.35 6.72 3.85
N ILE A 38 -2.99 6.32 5.07
CA ILE A 38 -1.93 5.34 5.33
C ILE A 38 -2.58 3.97 5.53
N LEU A 39 -2.17 2.99 4.72
CA LEU A 39 -2.55 1.59 4.87
C LEU A 39 -1.51 0.90 5.76
N THR A 40 -1.96 0.24 6.82
CA THR A 40 -1.11 -0.46 7.78
C THR A 40 -1.51 -1.93 7.83
N LEU A 41 -0.54 -2.81 7.57
CA LEU A 41 -0.65 -4.25 7.75
C LEU A 41 0.06 -4.65 9.03
N SER A 42 -0.65 -5.32 9.94
CA SER A 42 -0.08 -5.87 11.16
C SER A 42 -0.07 -7.39 11.09
N PHE A 43 1.08 -7.99 11.41
CA PHE A 43 1.28 -9.44 11.38
C PHE A 43 1.35 -9.99 12.81
N GLU A 44 1.02 -11.27 13.00
CA GLU A 44 1.02 -11.96 14.31
C GLU A 44 2.33 -11.82 15.09
N ASN A 45 3.47 -11.76 14.39
CA ASN A 45 4.79 -11.60 15.02
C ASN A 45 5.07 -10.16 15.50
N GLY A 46 4.08 -9.27 15.43
CA GLY A 46 4.15 -7.85 15.81
C GLY A 46 4.85 -6.95 14.80
N SER A 47 5.35 -7.48 13.68
CA SER A 47 5.89 -6.66 12.60
C SER A 47 4.77 -5.97 11.83
N LYS A 48 5.12 -4.88 11.15
CA LYS A 48 4.19 -4.08 10.37
C LYS A 48 4.75 -3.74 9.01
N ILE A 49 3.85 -3.57 8.05
CA ILE A 49 4.11 -2.88 6.79
C ILE A 49 3.18 -1.66 6.75
N THR A 50 3.70 -0.49 6.39
CA THR A 50 2.88 0.70 6.14
C THR A 50 3.08 1.16 4.70
N ILE A 51 1.99 1.58 4.06
CA ILE A 51 1.96 2.06 2.68
C ILE A 51 1.26 3.42 2.68
N ASP A 52 1.92 4.42 2.10
CA ASP A 52 1.42 5.79 2.04
C ASP A 52 1.64 6.43 0.66
N ARG A 53 0.82 7.44 0.36
CA ARG A 53 0.88 8.21 -0.89
C ARG A 53 1.72 9.46 -0.66
N GLN A 54 2.72 9.67 -1.50
CA GLN A 54 3.48 10.91 -1.55
C GLN A 54 3.06 11.72 -2.77
N GLU A 55 1.94 12.43 -2.61
CA GLU A 55 1.32 13.25 -3.66
C GLU A 55 2.28 14.24 -4.32
N PRO A 56 3.15 15.01 -3.61
CA PRO A 56 4.06 15.95 -4.25
C PRO A 56 5.10 15.30 -5.17
N LEU A 57 5.35 14.00 -4.99
CA LEU A 57 6.33 13.22 -5.75
C LEU A 57 5.68 12.26 -6.74
N HIS A 58 4.35 12.11 -6.71
CA HIS A 58 3.61 11.05 -7.41
C HIS A 58 4.17 9.65 -7.14
N GLN A 59 4.53 9.39 -5.88
CA GLN A 59 5.11 8.13 -5.45
C GLN A 59 4.20 7.40 -4.45
N VAL A 60 4.37 6.07 -4.41
CA VAL A 60 3.89 5.24 -3.30
C VAL A 60 5.10 4.83 -2.48
N TRP A 61 5.01 5.00 -1.16
CA TRP A 61 6.07 4.62 -0.24
C TRP A 61 5.63 3.41 0.57
N LEU A 62 6.58 2.52 0.85
CA LEU A 62 6.39 1.32 1.65
C LEU A 62 7.47 1.27 2.73
N ALA A 63 7.06 1.19 3.98
CA ALA A 63 7.96 0.89 5.09
C ALA A 63 7.68 -0.52 5.60
N ALA A 64 8.72 -1.34 5.68
CA ALA A 64 8.69 -2.68 6.23
C ALA A 64 9.79 -2.84 7.27
N LYS A 65 9.76 -3.96 8.02
CA LYS A 65 10.82 -4.31 8.99
C LYS A 65 12.24 -4.24 8.40
N GLN A 66 12.40 -4.54 7.10
CA GLN A 66 13.70 -4.55 6.43
C GLN A 66 14.16 -3.16 5.97
N GLY A 67 13.26 -2.18 5.82
CA GLY A 67 13.60 -0.87 5.30
C GLY A 67 12.43 -0.15 4.64
N GLY A 68 12.73 1.03 4.08
CA GLY A 68 11.81 1.86 3.31
C GLY A 68 12.09 1.77 1.80
N TYR A 69 11.03 1.78 1.01
CA TYR A 69 11.07 1.68 -0.45
C TYR A 69 10.14 2.74 -1.05
N HIS A 70 10.60 3.39 -2.12
CA HIS A 70 9.82 4.39 -2.84
C HIS A 70 9.61 3.91 -4.27
N PHE A 71 8.35 3.96 -4.73
CA PHE A 71 7.96 3.46 -6.03
C PHE A 71 7.49 4.62 -6.91
N ASP A 72 8.16 4.78 -8.05
CA ASP A 72 7.67 5.56 -9.18
C ASP A 72 6.88 4.64 -10.12
N LEU A 73 5.83 5.14 -10.75
CA LEU A 73 5.26 4.43 -11.89
C LEU A 73 6.24 4.46 -13.07
N LYS A 74 6.58 3.29 -13.61
CA LYS A 74 7.42 3.14 -14.80
C LYS A 74 6.73 2.24 -15.82
N GLY A 75 6.02 2.86 -16.77
CA GLY A 75 5.38 2.18 -17.89
C GLY A 75 4.19 1.31 -17.47
N ASP A 76 2.97 1.75 -17.79
CA ASP A 76 1.79 0.88 -17.78
C ASP A 76 1.75 0.16 -19.14
N GLU A 77 2.44 -0.98 -19.28
CA GLU A 77 2.09 -1.98 -20.29
C GLU A 77 1.25 -3.08 -19.65
#